data_AF-A0A7V9PN61-F1
#
_entry.id   AF-A0A7V9PN61-F1
#
_cell.length_a   1.000
_cell.length_b   1.000
_cell.length_c   1.000
_cell.angle_alpha   90.00
_cell.angle_beta   90.00
_cell.angle_gamma   90.00
#
_symmetry.space_group_name_H-M   'P 1'
#
loop_
_entity.id
_entity.type
_entity.pdbx_description
1 polymer ?
#
loop_
_entity_poly.entity_id
_entity_poly.type
_entity_poly.pdbx_seq_one_letter_code
_entity_poly.pdbx_strand_id
1 'polypeptide(L)'
;RVPLPAAPRHLQLAGPGGPVLVSAEGSDALVEVSLPQGRVRATRVGDQPHDATFLDGRVYVIDELGSTVSVVDGGRLVRGAPVDVQPGGIVAVGDRLAVISVQAYTIELFGVGGSGALRGEGSRNAGLGPTHVVAGDDDGRLYVTDTRGEAVVVFQTRPRLRWIARIPTPGSPYGIALDDERDRLHVTLTGRNEVASFDTAGQRPRRVGTRRTVRQPNTVGVDPRSGALVVASRTDGTLQLLP
;
A
#
# COMPACT_ATOMS: atom_id res chain seq x y z
N ARG A 1 -5.71 3.26 23.22
CA ARG A 1 -6.57 3.77 22.12
C ARG A 1 -6.24 5.24 21.95
N VAL A 2 -6.12 5.72 20.72
CA VAL A 2 -5.76 7.12 20.40
C VAL A 2 -6.94 7.74 19.64
N PRO A 3 -7.48 8.90 20.06
CA PRO A 3 -8.55 9.57 19.33
C PRO A 3 -8.03 10.14 18.00
N LEU A 4 -8.82 10.01 16.94
CA LEU A 4 -8.52 10.50 15.59
C LEU A 4 -9.61 11.48 15.11
N PRO A 5 -9.28 12.45 14.25
CA PRO A 5 -10.22 13.45 13.75
C PRO A 5 -11.30 12.87 12.81
N ALA A 6 -11.04 11.74 12.16
CA ALA A 6 -12.01 10.98 11.39
C ALA A 6 -11.66 9.48 11.43
N ALA A 7 -12.54 8.65 10.86
CA ALA A 7 -12.28 7.22 10.73
C ALA A 7 -11.02 7.00 9.87
N PRO A 8 -10.07 6.17 10.34
CA PRO A 8 -8.87 5.85 9.56
C PRO A 8 -9.24 4.96 8.38
N ARG A 9 -8.61 5.19 7.22
CA ARG A 9 -8.72 4.31 6.05
C ARG A 9 -7.61 3.27 6.02
N HIS A 10 -6.39 3.72 5.72
CA HIS A 10 -5.18 2.91 5.72
C HIS A 10 -4.22 3.35 6.83
N LEU A 11 -3.41 2.40 7.27
CA LEU A 11 -2.37 2.58 8.26
C LEU A 11 -1.06 2.05 7.67
N GLN A 12 -0.03 2.87 7.69
CA GLN A 12 1.33 2.49 7.30
C GLN A 12 2.32 2.93 8.37
N LEU A 13 3.48 2.29 8.43
CA LEU A 13 4.59 2.80 9.24
C LEU A 13 5.45 3.71 8.38
N ALA A 14 5.82 4.89 8.90
CA ALA A 14 6.83 5.73 8.26
C ALA A 14 8.23 5.07 8.25
N GLY A 15 8.44 4.12 9.15
CA GLY A 15 9.66 3.32 9.28
C GLY A 15 9.62 2.45 10.53
N PRO A 16 10.68 1.69 10.82
CA PRO A 16 10.79 0.91 12.04
C PRO A 16 10.57 1.78 13.29
N GLY A 17 9.58 1.43 14.12
CA GLY A 17 9.22 2.22 15.31
C GLY A 17 8.26 3.39 15.07
N GLY A 18 7.83 3.62 13.83
CA GLY A 18 6.83 4.62 13.46
C GLY A 18 7.42 5.98 13.03
N PRO A 19 6.60 7.04 13.05
CA PRO A 19 5.19 7.07 13.43
C PRO A 19 4.29 6.18 12.55
N VAL A 20 3.09 5.88 13.05
CA VAL A 20 2.01 5.34 12.21
C VAL A 20 1.43 6.48 11.40
N LEU A 21 1.43 6.34 10.08
CA LEU A 21 0.78 7.21 9.13
C LEU A 21 -0.67 6.74 8.98
N VAL A 22 -1.61 7.68 9.09
CA VAL A 22 -3.04 7.41 9.06
C VAL A 22 -3.71 8.38 8.11
N SER A 23 -4.32 7.85 7.06
CA SER A 23 -5.15 8.64 6.16
C SER A 23 -6.56 8.76 6.74
N ALA A 24 -6.93 9.96 7.19
CA ALA A 24 -8.21 10.25 7.83
C ALA A 24 -9.16 10.93 6.81
N GLU A 25 -9.73 10.11 5.92
CA GLU A 25 -10.55 10.52 4.76
C GLU A 25 -11.55 11.62 5.10
N GLY A 26 -12.41 11.41 6.11
CA GLY A 26 -13.49 12.35 6.43
C GLY A 26 -13.06 13.70 7.02
N SER A 27 -11.75 13.95 7.14
CA SER A 27 -11.19 15.19 7.68
C SER A 27 -10.12 15.83 6.80
N ASP A 28 -9.87 15.26 5.61
CA ASP A 28 -8.80 15.70 4.69
C ASP A 28 -7.44 15.85 5.39
N ALA A 29 -7.12 14.89 6.25
CA ALA A 29 -5.93 14.94 7.09
C ALA A 29 -5.06 13.68 6.99
N LEU A 30 -3.76 13.90 6.85
CA LEU A 30 -2.75 12.96 7.29
C LEU A 30 -2.63 13.08 8.81
N VAL A 31 -2.74 11.95 9.50
CA VAL A 31 -2.53 11.87 10.94
C VAL A 31 -1.31 11.00 11.22
N GLU A 32 -0.32 11.57 11.88
CA GLU A 32 0.88 10.86 12.33
C GLU A 32 0.75 10.56 13.82
N VAL A 33 0.82 9.27 14.18
CA VAL A 33 0.70 8.78 15.55
C VAL A 33 2.04 8.22 16.01
N SER A 34 2.66 8.85 17.01
CA SER A 34 3.93 8.38 17.56
C SER A 34 3.76 7.06 18.32
N LEU A 35 4.76 6.19 18.25
CA LEU A 35 4.82 4.96 19.06
C LEU A 35 5.94 5.07 20.12
N PRO A 36 5.77 4.46 21.30
CA PRO A 36 4.53 3.86 21.82
C PRO A 36 3.54 4.89 22.43
N GLN A 37 3.92 6.17 22.55
CA GLN A 37 3.19 7.15 23.37
C GLN A 37 1.83 7.57 22.80
N GLY A 38 1.57 7.34 21.51
CA GLY A 38 0.31 7.71 20.86
C GLY A 38 0.12 9.21 20.69
N ARG A 39 1.19 10.00 20.58
CA ARG A 39 1.08 11.44 20.32
C ARG A 39 0.61 11.66 18.89
N VAL A 40 -0.37 12.53 18.71
CA VAL A 40 -1.02 12.77 17.42
C VAL A 40 -0.56 14.10 16.84
N ARG A 41 -0.18 14.10 15.57
CA ARG A 41 -0.06 15.30 14.74
C ARG A 41 -0.96 15.13 13.52
N ALA A 42 -1.86 16.08 13.30
CA ALA A 42 -2.71 16.11 12.11
C ALA A 42 -2.25 17.23 11.16
N THR A 43 -2.11 16.91 9.89
CA THR A 43 -1.75 17.84 8.81
C THR A 43 -2.85 17.78 7.77
N ARG A 44 -3.46 18.93 7.42
CA ARG A 44 -4.42 19.00 6.32
C ARG A 44 -3.69 18.71 4.99
N VAL A 45 -4.27 17.85 4.18
CA VAL A 45 -3.79 17.43 2.86
C VAL A 45 -4.89 17.67 1.81
N GLY A 46 -4.85 16.99 0.67
CA GLY A 46 -5.87 17.11 -0.37
C GLY A 46 -7.17 16.37 -0.02
N ASP A 47 -8.07 16.35 -0.99
CA ASP A 47 -9.44 15.84 -0.86
C ASP A 47 -9.47 14.31 -0.76
N GLN A 48 -10.03 13.81 0.35
CA GLN A 48 -10.18 12.40 0.68
C GLN A 48 -8.85 11.61 0.63
N PRO A 49 -7.92 11.82 1.58
CA PRO A 49 -6.67 11.06 1.63
C PRO A 49 -6.95 9.58 1.88
N HIS A 50 -6.38 8.70 1.05
CA HIS A 50 -6.68 7.26 1.07
C HIS A 50 -5.53 6.41 1.62
N ASP A 51 -4.28 6.71 1.24
CA ASP A 51 -3.07 5.97 1.64
C ASP A 51 -1.85 6.90 1.73
N ALA A 52 -0.82 6.50 2.46
CA ALA A 52 0.37 7.30 2.67
C ALA A 52 1.64 6.47 2.81
N THR A 53 2.75 6.97 2.29
CA THR A 53 4.08 6.34 2.45
C THR A 53 5.13 7.37 2.83
N PHE A 54 6.23 6.93 3.45
CA PHE A 54 7.35 7.78 3.80
C PHE A 54 8.53 7.52 2.87
N LEU A 55 9.18 8.58 2.41
CA LEU A 55 10.40 8.52 1.61
C LEU A 55 11.23 9.79 1.84
N ASP A 56 12.53 9.62 2.08
CA ASP A 56 13.51 10.71 2.18
C ASP A 56 13.08 11.90 3.07
N GLY A 57 12.59 11.60 4.28
CA GLY A 57 12.23 12.62 5.26
C GLY A 57 10.82 13.20 5.08
N ARG A 58 10.06 12.74 4.09
CA ARG A 58 8.73 13.28 3.75
C ARG A 58 7.67 12.20 3.72
N VAL A 59 6.44 12.60 3.95
CA VAL A 59 5.27 11.74 3.78
C VAL A 59 4.54 12.13 2.49
N TYR A 60 4.25 11.13 1.67
CA TYR A 60 3.51 11.25 0.42
C TYR A 60 2.14 10.62 0.63
N VAL A 61 1.09 11.41 0.44
CA VAL A 61 -0.29 11.01 0.70
C VAL A 61 -1.05 11.09 -0.60
N ILE A 62 -1.71 10.01 -0.99
CA ILE A 62 -2.62 10.05 -2.14
C ILE A 62 -3.98 10.58 -1.69
N ASP A 63 -4.47 11.57 -2.43
CA ASP A 63 -5.76 12.22 -2.23
C ASP A 63 -6.73 11.68 -3.31
N GLU A 64 -7.60 10.75 -2.93
CA GLU A 64 -8.39 9.92 -3.86
C GLU A 64 -9.32 10.76 -4.74
N LEU A 65 -10.08 11.68 -4.14
CA LEU A 65 -10.98 12.55 -4.91
C LEU A 65 -10.25 13.75 -5.50
N GLY A 66 -9.13 14.16 -4.89
CA GLY A 66 -8.26 15.20 -5.43
C GLY A 66 -7.50 14.79 -6.69
N SER A 67 -7.30 13.48 -6.92
CA SER A 67 -6.40 12.94 -7.95
C SER A 67 -4.99 13.55 -7.85
N THR A 68 -4.50 13.67 -6.62
CA THR A 68 -3.19 14.25 -6.30
C THR A 68 -2.40 13.37 -5.34
N VAL A 69 -1.09 13.61 -5.30
CA VAL A 69 -0.22 13.25 -4.17
C VAL A 69 0.16 14.53 -3.43
N SER A 70 -0.29 14.62 -2.18
CA SER A 70 0.14 15.62 -1.20
C SER A 70 1.50 15.25 -0.61
N VAL A 71 2.43 16.20 -0.62
CA VAL A 71 3.78 16.06 -0.04
C VAL A 71 3.82 16.82 1.28
N VAL A 72 4.07 16.10 2.37
CA VAL A 72 4.14 16.62 3.73
C VAL A 72 5.57 16.57 4.25
N ASP A 73 6.06 17.70 4.72
CA ASP A 73 7.39 17.87 5.30
C ASP A 73 7.27 18.54 6.68
N GLY A 74 7.78 17.90 7.73
CA GLY A 74 7.74 18.44 9.08
C GLY A 74 6.33 18.75 9.61
N GLY A 75 5.29 18.05 9.15
CA GLY A 75 3.89 18.32 9.52
C GLY A 75 3.26 19.50 8.79
N ARG A 76 3.78 19.84 7.60
CA ARG A 76 3.23 20.88 6.73
C ARG A 76 3.07 20.34 5.32
N LEU A 77 1.92 20.57 4.69
CA LEU A 77 1.76 20.39 3.26
C LEU A 77 2.67 21.38 2.53
N VAL A 78 3.64 20.88 1.76
CA VAL A 78 4.59 21.70 1.01
C VAL A 78 4.27 21.75 -0.49
N ARG A 79 3.61 20.73 -1.03
CA ARG A 79 3.25 20.63 -2.45
C ARG A 79 2.15 19.59 -2.68
N GLY A 80 1.40 19.76 -3.78
CA GLY A 80 0.63 18.68 -4.41
C GLY A 80 1.18 18.40 -5.82
N ALA A 81 1.05 17.16 -6.27
CA ALA A 81 1.36 16.75 -7.64
C ALA A 81 0.19 15.95 -8.23
N PRO A 82 -0.20 16.17 -9.50
CA PRO A 82 -1.28 15.41 -10.11
C PRO A 82 -0.87 13.97 -10.36
N VAL A 83 -1.84 13.07 -10.28
CA VAL A 83 -1.75 11.65 -10.67
C VAL A 83 -3.01 11.25 -11.46
N ASP A 84 -3.02 10.06 -12.02
CA ASP A 84 -4.18 9.49 -12.68
C ASP A 84 -5.38 9.39 -11.72
N VAL A 85 -6.58 9.47 -12.29
CA VAL A 85 -7.84 9.63 -11.55
C VAL A 85 -8.05 8.51 -10.52
N GLN A 86 -8.45 8.94 -9.32
CA GLN A 86 -8.77 8.10 -8.16
C GLN A 86 -7.59 7.23 -7.71
N PRO A 87 -6.49 7.82 -7.20
CA PRO A 87 -5.41 7.04 -6.61
C PRO A 87 -5.91 6.27 -5.38
N GLY A 88 -5.52 5.00 -5.25
CA GLY A 88 -5.95 4.10 -4.16
C GLY A 88 -4.83 3.35 -3.45
N GLY A 89 -3.59 3.38 -3.95
CA GLY A 89 -2.42 2.89 -3.22
C GLY A 89 -1.15 3.64 -3.59
N ILE A 90 -0.23 3.80 -2.62
CA ILE A 90 1.09 4.40 -2.83
C ILE A 90 2.16 3.65 -2.06
N VAL A 91 3.33 3.44 -2.67
CA VAL A 91 4.47 2.81 -2.00
C VAL A 91 5.80 3.40 -2.45
N ALA A 92 6.76 3.50 -1.53
CA ALA A 92 8.15 3.77 -1.84
C ALA A 92 8.86 2.52 -2.37
N VAL A 93 9.67 2.67 -3.41
CA VAL A 93 10.45 1.59 -4.04
C VAL A 93 11.85 2.11 -4.36
N GLY A 94 12.78 1.87 -3.44
CA GLY A 94 14.07 2.57 -3.42
C GLY A 94 13.86 4.09 -3.29
N ASP A 95 14.40 4.85 -4.24
CA ASP A 95 14.36 6.31 -4.33
C ASP A 95 13.13 6.87 -5.08
N ARG A 96 12.13 6.02 -5.33
CA ARG A 96 10.98 6.32 -6.19
C ARG A 96 9.66 6.00 -5.52
N LEU A 97 8.59 6.54 -6.08
CA LEU A 97 7.22 6.27 -5.64
C LEU A 97 6.45 5.58 -6.75
N ALA A 98 5.68 4.55 -6.39
CA ALA A 98 4.69 3.95 -7.27
C ALA A 98 3.28 4.24 -6.75
N VAL A 99 2.40 4.70 -7.64
CA VAL A 99 1.01 5.05 -7.33
C VAL A 99 0.08 4.18 -8.17
N ILE A 100 -0.92 3.57 -7.54
CA ILE A 100 -2.02 2.87 -8.21
C ILE A 100 -3.23 3.78 -8.27
N SER A 101 -3.78 3.96 -9.47
CA SER A 101 -5.03 4.67 -9.70
C SER A 101 -6.14 3.69 -10.06
N VAL A 102 -7.12 3.58 -9.15
CA VAL A 102 -8.12 2.50 -9.16
C VAL A 102 -9.22 2.72 -10.17
N GLN A 103 -9.47 3.97 -10.60
CA GLN A 103 -10.41 4.27 -11.69
C GLN A 103 -9.72 4.24 -13.05
N ALA A 104 -8.49 4.75 -13.13
CA ALA A 104 -7.70 4.73 -14.36
C ALA A 104 -7.13 3.34 -14.71
N TYR A 105 -7.10 2.43 -13.74
CA TYR A 105 -6.46 1.10 -13.83
C TYR A 105 -4.98 1.16 -14.19
N THR A 106 -4.28 2.18 -13.69
CA THR A 106 -2.87 2.42 -13.97
C THR A 106 -2.00 2.25 -12.74
N ILE A 107 -0.73 1.96 -12.99
CA ILE A 107 0.37 2.16 -12.06
C ILE A 107 1.32 3.19 -12.66
N GLU A 108 1.59 4.25 -11.91
CA GLU A 108 2.51 5.33 -12.26
C GLU A 108 3.77 5.24 -11.40
N LEU A 109 4.94 5.47 -12.01
CA LEU A 109 6.22 5.55 -11.32
C LEU A 109 6.75 6.98 -11.35
N PHE A 110 7.18 7.49 -10.21
CA PHE A 110 7.71 8.84 -10.04
C PHE A 110 9.11 8.82 -9.43
N GLY A 111 10.02 9.55 -10.07
CA GLY A 111 11.26 10.00 -9.46
C GLY A 111 10.98 11.10 -8.44
N VAL A 112 11.73 11.10 -7.33
CA VAL A 112 11.58 12.09 -6.26
C VAL A 112 12.83 12.98 -6.22
N GLY A 113 12.66 14.27 -6.51
CA GLY A 113 13.73 15.25 -6.38
C GLY A 113 13.97 15.65 -4.91
N GLY A 114 15.13 16.24 -4.60
CA GLY A 114 15.49 16.60 -3.20
C GLY A 114 14.53 17.56 -2.46
N SER A 115 13.67 18.28 -3.19
CA SER A 115 12.57 19.08 -2.60
C SER A 115 11.26 18.30 -2.38
N GLY A 116 11.27 16.99 -2.62
CA GLY A 116 10.09 16.14 -2.68
C GLY A 116 9.25 16.27 -3.97
N ALA A 117 9.75 16.99 -4.99
CA ALA A 117 9.06 17.13 -6.27
C ALA A 117 8.94 15.78 -6.99
N LEU A 118 7.74 15.44 -7.47
CA LEU A 118 7.50 14.25 -8.26
C LEU A 118 7.79 14.51 -9.74
N ARG A 119 8.51 13.59 -10.37
CA ARG A 119 8.76 13.57 -11.81
C ARG A 119 8.27 12.24 -12.37
N GLY A 120 7.27 12.27 -13.25
CA GLY A 120 6.77 11.06 -13.91
C GLY A 120 7.86 10.36 -14.72
N GLU A 121 8.04 9.05 -14.48
CA GLU A 121 8.99 8.18 -15.18
C GLU A 121 8.28 7.15 -16.07
N GLY A 122 6.99 6.94 -15.87
CA GLY A 122 6.15 6.15 -16.76
C GLY A 122 4.86 5.68 -16.10
N SER A 123 3.90 5.29 -16.94
CA SER A 123 2.61 4.70 -16.53
C SER A 123 2.36 3.41 -17.30
N ARG A 124 1.67 2.45 -16.68
CA ARG A 124 1.24 1.18 -17.29
C ARG A 124 -0.15 0.82 -16.81
N ASN A 125 -0.92 0.10 -17.64
CA ASN A 125 -2.09 -0.62 -17.15
C ASN A 125 -1.67 -1.61 -16.04
N ALA A 126 -2.42 -1.63 -14.95
CA ALA A 126 -2.15 -2.42 -13.75
C ALA A 126 -3.13 -3.60 -13.55
N GLY A 127 -3.86 -3.99 -14.61
CA GLY A 127 -4.87 -5.04 -14.59
C GLY A 127 -6.27 -4.52 -14.88
N LEU A 128 -7.26 -5.25 -14.39
CA LEU A 128 -8.69 -4.99 -14.64
C LEU A 128 -9.39 -4.28 -13.48
N GLY A 129 -8.82 -4.34 -12.28
CA GLY A 129 -9.25 -3.60 -11.10
C GLY A 129 -8.16 -3.62 -10.04
N PRO A 130 -7.04 -2.90 -10.25
CA PRO A 130 -5.97 -2.80 -9.27
C PRO A 130 -6.49 -2.06 -8.03
N THR A 131 -6.04 -2.48 -6.85
CA THR A 131 -6.48 -1.87 -5.57
C THR A 131 -5.33 -1.51 -4.64
N HIS A 132 -4.35 -2.40 -4.48
CA HIS A 132 -3.23 -2.22 -3.55
C HIS A 132 -1.91 -2.52 -4.23
N VAL A 133 -0.83 -1.93 -3.70
CA VAL A 133 0.55 -2.18 -4.14
C VAL A 133 1.47 -2.29 -2.94
N VAL A 134 2.41 -3.22 -2.99
CA VAL A 134 3.57 -3.28 -2.09
C VAL A 134 4.85 -3.37 -2.92
N ALA A 135 5.94 -2.82 -2.39
CA ALA A 135 7.26 -2.89 -2.99
C ALA A 135 8.08 -3.97 -2.28
N GLY A 136 8.86 -4.72 -3.06
CA GLY A 136 9.96 -5.51 -2.54
C GLY A 136 11.25 -4.70 -2.43
N ASP A 137 12.32 -5.42 -2.11
CA ASP A 137 13.70 -4.98 -1.97
C ASP A 137 14.19 -4.07 -3.13
N ASP A 138 15.41 -3.55 -2.95
CA ASP A 138 16.09 -2.60 -3.83
C ASP A 138 16.19 -3.02 -5.30
N ASP A 139 15.86 -4.26 -5.65
CA ASP A 139 15.68 -4.66 -7.04
C ASP A 139 14.55 -3.90 -7.74
N GLY A 140 13.63 -3.30 -7.01
CA GLY A 140 12.57 -2.46 -7.56
C GLY A 140 11.39 -3.26 -8.10
N ARG A 141 10.96 -4.27 -7.36
CA ARG A 141 9.76 -5.05 -7.67
C ARG A 141 8.54 -4.43 -7.01
N LEU A 142 7.42 -4.48 -7.71
CA LEU A 142 6.12 -4.08 -7.20
C LEU A 142 5.13 -5.22 -7.39
N TYR A 143 4.35 -5.50 -6.35
CA TYR A 143 3.28 -6.48 -6.36
C TYR A 143 1.95 -5.74 -6.21
N VAL A 144 1.11 -5.85 -7.23
CA VAL A 144 -0.20 -5.21 -7.31
C VAL A 144 -1.29 -6.24 -7.18
N THR A 145 -2.28 -5.95 -6.34
CA THR A 145 -3.49 -6.76 -6.26
C THR A 145 -4.49 -6.29 -7.32
N ASP A 146 -4.71 -7.09 -8.36
CA ASP A 146 -5.74 -6.90 -9.38
C ASP A 146 -7.02 -7.63 -8.94
N THR A 147 -7.82 -6.97 -8.12
CA THR A 147 -9.00 -7.55 -7.45
C THR A 147 -10.03 -8.07 -8.43
N ARG A 148 -10.41 -7.27 -9.43
CA ARG A 148 -11.43 -7.68 -10.44
C ARG A 148 -10.87 -8.62 -11.48
N GLY A 149 -9.57 -8.56 -11.76
CA GLY A 149 -8.91 -9.52 -12.64
C GLY A 149 -8.49 -10.83 -11.96
N GLU A 150 -8.73 -10.96 -10.65
CA GLU A 150 -8.38 -12.13 -9.85
C GLU A 150 -6.91 -12.54 -9.97
N ALA A 151 -6.00 -11.57 -9.84
CA ALA A 151 -4.58 -11.83 -9.98
C ALA A 151 -3.72 -10.97 -9.04
N VAL A 152 -2.50 -11.46 -8.79
CA VAL A 152 -1.37 -10.61 -8.42
C VAL A 152 -0.62 -10.26 -9.70
N VAL A 153 -0.43 -8.97 -9.95
CA VAL A 153 0.36 -8.47 -11.08
C VAL A 153 1.70 -7.99 -10.55
N VAL A 154 2.78 -8.32 -11.25
CA VAL A 154 4.14 -7.97 -10.83
C VAL A 154 4.76 -7.02 -11.85
N PHE A 155 5.32 -5.94 -11.34
CA PHE A 155 6.09 -4.97 -12.11
C PHE A 155 7.54 -4.91 -11.66
N GLN A 156 8.39 -4.51 -12.58
CA GLN A 156 9.78 -4.14 -12.37
C GLN A 156 9.94 -2.65 -12.65
N THR A 157 10.64 -1.91 -11.79
CA THR A 157 10.85 -0.45 -11.94
C THR A 157 12.19 -0.09 -12.59
N ARG A 158 13.14 -1.03 -12.65
CA ARG A 158 14.46 -0.87 -13.30
C ARG A 158 14.64 -1.77 -14.54
N PRO A 159 15.25 -1.27 -15.62
CA PRO A 159 15.66 0.12 -15.86
C PRO A 159 14.47 1.07 -16.14
N ARG A 160 13.25 0.53 -16.26
CA ARG A 160 12.01 1.28 -16.48
C ARG A 160 10.82 0.46 -16.00
N LEU A 161 9.68 1.11 -15.76
CA LEU A 161 8.43 0.46 -15.37
C LEU A 161 7.95 -0.54 -16.44
N ARG A 162 7.88 -1.83 -16.05
CA ARG A 162 7.50 -2.96 -16.92
C ARG A 162 6.67 -3.97 -16.16
N TRP A 163 5.58 -4.44 -16.79
CA TRP A 163 4.86 -5.64 -16.36
C TRP A 163 5.74 -6.87 -16.60
N ILE A 164 5.97 -7.69 -15.58
CA ILE A 164 6.78 -8.92 -15.69
C ILE A 164 6.00 -10.22 -15.45
N ALA A 165 4.94 -10.20 -14.64
CA ALA A 165 4.16 -11.39 -14.35
C ALA A 165 2.70 -11.09 -14.03
N ARG A 166 1.83 -12.07 -14.28
CA ARG A 166 0.45 -12.13 -13.82
C ARG A 166 0.25 -13.50 -13.19
N ILE A 167 -0.16 -13.53 -11.93
CA ILE A 167 -0.31 -14.76 -11.15
C ILE A 167 -1.80 -14.93 -10.82
N PRO A 168 -2.50 -15.89 -11.45
CA PRO A 168 -3.91 -16.16 -11.14
C PRO A 168 -4.11 -16.43 -9.65
N THR A 169 -5.00 -15.67 -9.04
CA THR A 169 -5.26 -15.65 -7.60
C THR A 169 -6.77 -15.52 -7.38
N PRO A 170 -7.57 -16.55 -7.72
CA PRO A 170 -9.02 -16.50 -7.63
C PRO A 170 -9.52 -16.44 -6.19
N GLY A 171 -10.65 -15.77 -5.98
CA GLY A 171 -11.23 -15.56 -4.65
C GLY A 171 -11.21 -14.11 -4.19
N SER A 172 -11.28 -13.16 -5.13
CA SER A 172 -11.30 -11.72 -4.87
C SER A 172 -10.09 -11.25 -4.03
N PRO A 173 -8.87 -11.31 -4.60
CA PRO A 173 -7.68 -10.87 -3.91
C PRO A 173 -7.79 -9.38 -3.58
N TYR A 174 -7.38 -8.95 -2.39
CA TYR A 174 -7.57 -7.57 -1.94
C TYR A 174 -6.39 -6.99 -1.18
N GLY A 175 -6.32 -7.20 0.14
CA GLY A 175 -5.18 -6.80 0.97
C GLY A 175 -3.93 -7.61 0.64
N ILE A 176 -2.78 -6.98 0.73
CA ILE A 176 -1.48 -7.55 0.35
C ILE A 176 -0.41 -7.07 1.35
N ALA A 177 0.47 -7.99 1.76
CA ALA A 177 1.63 -7.69 2.60
C ALA A 177 2.83 -8.47 2.10
N LEU A 178 4.00 -7.84 2.15
CA LEU A 178 5.27 -8.46 1.83
C LEU A 178 6.06 -8.67 3.12
N ASP A 179 6.57 -9.89 3.30
CA ASP A 179 7.60 -10.26 4.25
C ASP A 179 8.89 -10.47 3.48
N ASP A 180 9.61 -9.36 3.29
CA ASP A 180 10.83 -9.29 2.51
C ASP A 180 11.93 -10.20 3.08
N GLU A 181 12.03 -10.28 4.41
CA GLU A 181 13.02 -11.11 5.12
C GLU A 181 12.87 -12.61 4.83
N ARG A 182 11.69 -13.07 4.38
CA ARG A 182 11.39 -14.48 4.11
C ARG A 182 11.06 -14.78 2.65
N ASP A 183 11.19 -13.80 1.75
CA ASP A 183 10.71 -13.92 0.37
C ASP A 183 9.24 -14.38 0.29
N ARG A 184 8.37 -13.78 1.13
CA ARG A 184 6.94 -14.14 1.17
C ARG A 184 6.03 -12.97 0.85
N LEU A 185 5.10 -13.21 -0.06
CA LEU A 185 3.96 -12.31 -0.30
C LEU A 185 2.69 -12.97 0.23
N HIS A 186 1.89 -12.22 0.99
CA HIS A 186 0.62 -12.65 1.56
C HIS A 186 -0.52 -11.83 0.97
N VAL A 187 -1.55 -12.49 0.46
CA VAL A 187 -2.70 -11.84 -0.18
C VAL A 187 -3.98 -12.38 0.44
N THR A 188 -4.84 -11.50 0.95
CA THR A 188 -6.16 -11.88 1.44
C THR A 188 -7.08 -12.20 0.26
N LEU A 189 -7.80 -13.30 0.33
CA LEU A 189 -8.83 -13.72 -0.62
C LEU A 189 -10.20 -13.51 0.03
N THR A 190 -10.78 -12.33 -0.20
CA THR A 190 -12.00 -11.89 0.51
C THR A 190 -13.20 -12.79 0.23
N GLY A 191 -13.33 -13.30 -1.00
CA GLY A 191 -14.42 -14.19 -1.39
C GLY A 191 -14.27 -15.63 -0.88
N ARG A 192 -13.10 -15.98 -0.31
CA ARG A 192 -12.78 -17.33 0.18
C ARG A 192 -12.54 -17.38 1.68
N ASN A 193 -12.43 -16.24 2.36
CA ASN A 193 -12.02 -16.15 3.77
C ASN A 193 -10.69 -16.89 4.00
N GLU A 194 -9.73 -16.61 3.14
CA GLU A 194 -8.40 -17.22 3.15
C GLU A 194 -7.32 -16.13 2.99
N VAL A 195 -6.09 -16.45 3.38
CA VAL A 195 -4.88 -15.75 2.94
C VAL A 195 -4.05 -16.73 2.11
N ALA A 196 -3.77 -16.35 0.86
CA ALA A 196 -2.82 -17.03 0.01
C ALA A 196 -1.40 -16.52 0.29
N SER A 197 -0.43 -17.42 0.33
CA SER A 197 0.99 -17.08 0.46
C SER A 197 1.75 -17.50 -0.77
N PHE A 198 2.69 -16.66 -1.20
CA PHE A 198 3.52 -16.87 -2.37
C PHE A 198 5.00 -16.75 -1.98
N ASP A 199 5.81 -17.60 -2.57
CA ASP A 199 7.26 -17.44 -2.66
C ASP A 199 7.58 -16.35 -3.67
N THR A 200 8.35 -15.35 -3.27
CA THR A 200 8.81 -14.26 -4.14
C THR A 200 10.24 -14.45 -4.65
N ALA A 201 10.89 -15.58 -4.32
CA ALA A 201 12.21 -15.90 -4.84
C ALA A 201 12.14 -16.06 -6.38
N GLY A 202 12.97 -15.28 -7.07
CA GLY A 202 12.99 -15.22 -8.54
C GLY A 202 11.91 -14.32 -9.16
N GLN A 203 11.82 -14.31 -10.49
CA GLN A 203 11.06 -13.28 -11.22
C GLN A 203 9.53 -13.43 -11.18
N ARG A 204 9.02 -14.60 -10.83
CA ARG A 204 7.57 -14.90 -10.84
C ARG A 204 7.16 -15.53 -9.52
N PRO A 205 6.31 -14.87 -8.73
CA PRO A 205 5.85 -15.43 -7.47
C PRO A 205 5.14 -16.76 -7.67
N ARG A 206 5.41 -17.71 -6.78
CA ARG A 206 4.82 -19.05 -6.79
C ARG A 206 3.98 -19.25 -5.56
N ARG A 207 2.70 -19.60 -5.72
CA ARG A 207 1.83 -19.88 -4.58
C ARG A 207 2.36 -21.09 -3.80
N VAL A 208 2.58 -20.92 -2.50
CA VAL A 208 3.07 -21.97 -1.60
C VAL A 208 1.97 -22.54 -0.70
N GLY A 209 0.87 -21.82 -0.52
CA GLY A 209 -0.25 -22.33 0.27
C GLY A 209 -1.36 -21.32 0.48
N THR A 210 -2.38 -21.77 1.20
CA THR A 210 -3.51 -20.96 1.67
C THR A 210 -3.83 -21.33 3.11
N ARG A 211 -4.18 -20.33 3.93
CA ARG A 211 -4.64 -20.51 5.31
C ARG A 211 -6.04 -19.91 5.44
N ARG A 212 -6.95 -20.59 6.15
CA ARG A 212 -8.29 -20.06 6.44
C ARG A 212 -8.20 -18.90 7.45
N THR A 213 -9.10 -17.95 7.30
CA THR A 213 -9.15 -16.76 8.16
C THR A 213 -10.57 -16.46 8.65
N VAL A 214 -10.68 -15.38 9.43
CA VAL A 214 -11.92 -14.64 9.67
C VAL A 214 -12.62 -14.26 8.36
N ARG A 215 -13.91 -13.93 8.45
CA ARG A 215 -14.71 -13.56 7.28
C ARG A 215 -14.29 -12.22 6.72
N GLN A 216 -14.39 -12.07 5.40
CA GLN A 216 -14.06 -10.84 4.70
C GLN A 216 -12.71 -10.24 5.14
N PRO A 217 -11.59 -10.99 4.99
CA PRO A 217 -10.26 -10.52 5.34
C PRO A 217 -9.86 -9.37 4.41
N ASN A 218 -9.99 -8.12 4.85
CA ASN A 218 -9.73 -6.96 4.00
C ASN A 218 -8.29 -6.47 4.07
N THR A 219 -7.59 -6.76 5.17
CA THR A 219 -6.19 -6.39 5.30
C THR A 219 -5.43 -7.52 5.97
N VAL A 220 -4.15 -7.61 5.61
CA VAL A 220 -3.16 -8.49 6.22
C VAL A 220 -1.94 -7.64 6.51
N GLY A 221 -1.38 -7.77 7.70
CA GLY A 221 -0.04 -7.32 8.05
C GLY A 221 0.82 -8.53 8.40
N VAL A 222 2.14 -8.37 8.32
CA VAL A 222 3.11 -9.38 8.73
C VAL A 222 4.04 -8.80 9.78
N ASP A 223 4.32 -9.57 10.83
CA ASP A 223 5.41 -9.27 11.75
C ASP A 223 6.72 -9.76 11.11
N PRO A 224 7.62 -8.86 10.67
CA PRO A 224 8.86 -9.27 10.01
C PRO A 224 9.75 -10.13 10.92
N ARG A 225 9.63 -10.04 12.25
CA ARG A 225 10.48 -10.83 13.15
C ARG A 225 10.10 -12.30 13.21
N SER A 226 8.80 -12.59 13.13
CA SER A 226 8.29 -13.96 13.30
C SER A 226 7.70 -14.56 12.04
N GLY A 227 7.30 -13.74 11.06
CA GLY A 227 6.47 -14.14 9.91
C GLY A 227 5.00 -14.34 10.26
N ALA A 228 4.59 -14.06 11.50
CA ALA A 228 3.20 -14.15 11.92
C ALA A 228 2.35 -13.11 11.20
N LEU A 229 1.15 -13.49 10.79
CA LEU A 229 0.20 -12.60 10.11
C LEU A 229 -0.84 -12.07 11.07
N VAL A 230 -1.23 -10.82 10.85
CA VAL A 230 -2.42 -10.21 11.46
C VAL A 230 -3.43 -9.94 10.36
N VAL A 231 -4.60 -10.55 10.43
CA VAL A 231 -5.66 -10.42 9.41
C VAL A 231 -6.87 -9.72 10.03
N ALA A 232 -7.34 -8.64 9.42
CA ALA A 232 -8.52 -7.92 9.90
C ALA A 232 -9.77 -8.23 9.08
N SER A 233 -10.85 -8.53 9.78
CA SER A 233 -12.18 -8.67 9.21
C SER A 233 -12.87 -7.32 9.12
N ARG A 234 -13.35 -6.96 7.92
CA ARG A 234 -14.19 -5.78 7.74
C ARG A 234 -15.65 -6.03 8.14
N THR A 235 -16.14 -7.26 8.07
CA THR A 235 -17.52 -7.60 8.45
C THR A 235 -17.66 -7.75 9.95
N ASP A 236 -16.72 -8.45 10.59
CA ASP A 236 -16.85 -8.87 11.98
C ASP A 236 -16.15 -7.90 12.96
N GLY A 237 -15.32 -6.97 12.46
CA GLY A 237 -14.57 -6.03 13.30
C GLY A 237 -13.53 -6.70 14.19
N THR A 238 -13.02 -7.87 13.76
CA THR A 238 -12.06 -8.69 14.52
C THR A 238 -10.68 -8.70 13.86
N LEU A 239 -9.66 -8.98 14.68
CA LEU A 239 -8.31 -9.30 14.23
C LEU A 239 -8.02 -10.76 14.54
N GLN A 240 -7.41 -11.47 13.59
CA GLN A 240 -6.91 -12.82 13.78
C GLN A 240 -5.39 -12.84 13.64
N LEU A 241 -4.72 -13.48 14.60
CA LEU A 241 -3.31 -13.79 14.52
C LEU A 241 -3.13 -15.18 13.92
N LEU A 242 -2.26 -15.30 12.92
CA LEU A 242 -1.85 -16.55 12.31
C LEU A 242 -0.34 -16.71 12.52
N PRO A 243 0.11 -17.62 13.39
CA PRO A 243 1.54 -17.90 13.54
C PRO A 243 2.13 -18.56 12.29
#